data_AF-A0A4S0JHV8-F1
#
_entry.id   AF-A0A4S0JHV8-F1
#
_cell.length_a   1.000
_cell.length_b   1.000
_cell.length_c   1.000
_cell.angle_alpha   90.00
_cell.angle_beta   90.00
_cell.angle_gamma   90.00
#
_symmetry.space_group_name_H-M   'P 1'
#
loop_
_entity.id
_entity.type
_entity.pdbx_description
1 polymer ?
#
loop_
_entity_poly.entity_id
_entity_poly.type
_entity_poly.pdbx_seq_one_letter_code
_entity_poly.pdbx_strand_id
1 'polypeptide(L)'
;ISEAYAPWRTLLKLPPELLSGTGLFDRVHLSDRVAYLSALADMRDGALSRRLELRIRLPQSGNGTQNGNGFVADNYQPFALELVRGEEQSDVFTLVLREN
;
A
#
# COMPACT_ATOMS: atom_id res chain seq x y z
N ILE A 1 -11.36 -6.68 -20.95
CA ILE A 1 -10.23 -6.92 -20.03
C ILE A 1 -9.79 -5.56 -19.55
N SER A 2 -10.26 -5.14 -18.39
CA SER A 2 -10.02 -3.79 -17.87
C SER A 2 -8.60 -3.71 -17.33
N GLU A 3 -7.74 -3.06 -18.11
CA GLU A 3 -6.33 -2.90 -17.83
C GLU A 3 -6.15 -1.82 -16.75
N ALA A 4 -6.12 -2.23 -15.48
CA ALA A 4 -5.65 -1.36 -14.39
C ALA A 4 -4.11 -1.30 -14.43
N TYR A 5 -3.55 -0.67 -15.47
CA TYR A 5 -2.12 -0.39 -15.54
C TYR A 5 -1.81 0.92 -14.83
N ALA A 6 -1.35 0.84 -13.59
CA ALA A 6 -0.66 1.94 -12.94
C ALA A 6 0.76 1.49 -12.52
N PRO A 7 1.75 2.40 -12.51
CA PRO A 7 3.18 2.11 -12.42
C PRO A 7 3.61 1.80 -10.97
N TRP A 8 2.97 0.82 -10.32
CA TRP A 8 3.29 0.40 -8.95
C TRP A 8 4.77 -0.03 -8.82
N ARG A 9 5.38 -0.54 -9.91
CA ARG A 9 6.82 -0.81 -10.00
C ARG A 9 7.67 0.43 -9.83
N THR A 10 7.23 1.55 -10.39
CA THR A 10 7.97 2.81 -10.36
C THR A 10 7.77 3.52 -9.03
N LEU A 11 6.53 3.53 -8.53
CA LEU A 11 6.15 4.16 -7.26
C LEU A 11 6.74 3.41 -6.06
N LEU A 12 6.50 2.11 -5.98
CA LEU A 12 6.92 1.30 -4.83
C LEU A 12 8.29 0.66 -5.00
N LYS A 13 8.87 0.67 -6.22
CA LYS A 13 10.15 0.00 -6.53
C LYS A 13 10.19 -1.47 -6.15
N LEU A 14 9.03 -2.13 -6.14
CA LEU A 14 8.86 -3.54 -5.79
C LEU A 14 8.39 -4.35 -7.00
N PRO A 15 8.59 -5.67 -7.03
CA PRO A 15 7.85 -6.64 -7.88
C PRO A 15 6.39 -6.83 -7.40
N PRO A 16 5.46 -7.24 -8.28
CA PRO A 16 4.03 -7.24 -7.99
C PRO A 16 3.69 -8.34 -6.98
N GLU A 17 4.41 -9.45 -7.09
CA GLU A 17 4.25 -10.62 -6.24
C GLU A 17 4.56 -10.33 -4.77
N LEU A 18 5.32 -9.25 -4.50
CA LEU A 18 5.59 -8.79 -3.14
C LEU A 18 4.44 -7.98 -2.53
N LEU A 19 3.43 -7.64 -3.32
CA LEU A 19 2.21 -6.94 -2.90
C LEU A 19 1.01 -7.89 -2.80
N SER A 20 1.12 -9.11 -3.32
CA SER A 20 0.10 -10.16 -3.21
C SER A 20 -0.03 -10.69 -1.78
N GLY A 21 -1.21 -11.24 -1.45
CA GLY A 21 -1.49 -11.78 -0.12
C GLY A 21 -1.40 -10.71 0.98
N THR A 22 -0.57 -10.94 2.01
CA THR A 22 -0.31 -9.96 3.09
C THR A 22 0.76 -8.92 2.71
N GLY A 23 1.33 -9.01 1.51
CA GLY A 23 2.52 -8.25 1.13
C GLY A 23 2.40 -6.73 1.28
N LEU A 24 1.23 -6.15 0.97
CA LEU A 24 0.99 -4.73 1.21
C LEU A 24 0.84 -4.41 2.71
N PHE A 25 0.07 -5.21 3.45
CA PHE A 25 -0.17 -5.02 4.88
C PHE A 25 1.12 -5.06 5.71
N ASP A 26 2.03 -5.99 5.40
CA ASP A 26 3.32 -6.12 6.08
C ASP A 26 4.20 -4.88 5.91
N ARG A 27 3.92 -4.03 4.91
CA ARG A 27 4.62 -2.77 4.62
C ARG A 27 3.91 -1.54 5.17
N VAL A 28 2.69 -1.66 5.68
CA VAL A 28 1.98 -0.57 6.35
C VAL A 28 2.62 -0.30 7.71
N HIS A 29 2.96 0.97 7.95
CA HIS A 29 3.51 1.42 9.23
C HIS A 29 2.57 1.03 10.39
N LEU A 30 3.12 0.60 11.52
CA LEU A 30 2.35 0.05 12.65
C LEU A 30 1.19 0.97 13.08
N SER A 31 1.44 2.28 13.20
CA SER A 31 0.43 3.27 13.59
C SER A 31 -0.75 3.41 12.61
N ASP A 32 -0.57 2.99 11.35
CA ASP A 32 -1.58 3.16 10.30
C ASP A 32 -2.38 1.87 10.08
N ARG A 33 -1.96 0.74 10.69
CA ARG A 33 -2.58 -0.57 10.50
C ARG A 33 -4.03 -0.63 10.96
N VAL A 34 -4.38 0.06 12.04
CA VAL A 34 -5.77 0.11 12.53
C VAL A 34 -6.66 0.81 11.50
N ALA A 35 -6.24 1.99 11.01
CA ALA A 35 -6.98 2.72 9.99
C ALA A 35 -7.13 1.92 8.69
N TYR A 36 -6.07 1.21 8.28
CA TYR A 36 -6.08 0.31 7.13
C TYR A 36 -7.09 -0.84 7.29
N LEU A 37 -7.05 -1.56 8.41
CA LEU A 37 -7.96 -2.68 8.67
C LEU A 37 -9.41 -2.21 8.84
N SER A 38 -9.64 -1.04 9.46
CA SER A 38 -10.96 -0.44 9.55
C SER A 38 -11.50 -0.09 8.16
N ALA A 39 -10.69 0.50 7.28
CA ALA A 39 -11.11 0.77 5.91
C ALA A 39 -11.46 -0.51 5.15
N LEU A 40 -10.71 -1.60 5.33
CA LEU A 40 -11.04 -2.91 4.75
C LEU A 40 -12.32 -3.52 5.32
N ALA A 41 -12.54 -3.40 6.62
CA ALA A 41 -13.78 -3.85 7.26
C ALA A 41 -14.98 -3.07 6.74
N ASP A 42 -14.88 -1.75 6.64
CA ASP A 42 -15.92 -0.90 6.07
C ASP A 42 -16.21 -1.28 4.61
N MET A 43 -15.17 -1.55 3.81
CA MET A 43 -15.35 -2.08 2.45
C MET A 43 -16.09 -3.40 2.49
N ARG A 44 -15.68 -4.38 3.30
CA ARG A 44 -16.38 -5.69 3.43
C ARG A 44 -17.84 -5.53 3.84
N ASP A 45 -18.14 -4.60 4.73
CA ASP A 45 -19.47 -4.37 5.29
C ASP A 45 -20.39 -3.57 4.33
N GLY A 46 -19.89 -3.20 3.15
CA GLY A 46 -20.70 -2.66 2.05
C GLY A 46 -20.36 -1.24 1.62
N ALA A 47 -19.30 -0.62 2.16
CA ALA A 47 -18.87 0.69 1.68
C ALA A 47 -18.52 0.63 0.18
N LEU A 48 -18.92 1.68 -0.55
CA LEU A 48 -18.63 1.81 -1.98
C LEU A 48 -17.19 2.26 -2.23
N SER A 49 -16.65 3.10 -1.34
CA SER A 49 -15.27 3.56 -1.41
C SER A 49 -14.73 3.99 -0.06
N ARG A 50 -13.41 3.89 0.14
CA ARG A 50 -12.69 4.47 1.29
C ARG A 50 -11.39 5.11 0.84
N ARG A 51 -11.09 6.27 1.40
CA ARG A 51 -9.80 6.94 1.24
C ARG A 51 -9.12 7.11 2.59
N LEU A 52 -7.82 6.87 2.64
CA LEU A 52 -7.00 7.07 3.82
C LEU A 52 -5.56 7.43 3.43
N GLU A 53 -4.92 8.19 4.30
CA GLU A 53 -3.48 8.46 4.23
C GLU A 53 -2.75 7.43 5.09
N LEU A 54 -1.73 6.78 4.54
CA LEU A 54 -0.94 5.79 5.27
C LEU A 54 0.50 5.79 4.80
N ARG A 55 1.39 5.28 5.65
CA ARG A 55 2.81 5.15 5.32
C ARG A 55 3.16 3.73 4.89
N ILE A 56 3.82 3.62 3.74
CA ILE A 56 4.30 2.35 3.18
C ILE A 56 5.82 2.32 3.24
N ARG A 57 6.37 1.20 3.72
CA ARG A 57 7.80 0.95 3.68
C ARG A 57 8.27 0.68 2.25
N LEU A 58 9.12 1.56 1.74
CA LEU A 58 9.80 1.39 0.46
C LEU A 58 11.11 0.61 0.62
N PRO A 59 11.52 -0.17 -0.39
CA PRO A 59 12.84 -0.79 -0.40
C PRO A 59 13.93 0.29 -0.42
N GLN A 60 14.98 0.09 0.36
CA GLN A 60 16.12 1.00 0.36
C GLN A 60 16.91 0.81 -0.93
N SER A 61 17.12 1.89 -1.68
CA SER A 61 18.07 1.86 -2.81
C SER A 61 19.47 1.69 -2.23
N GLY A 62 20.13 0.57 -2.52
CA GLY A 62 21.37 0.12 -1.89
C GLY A 62 22.63 0.95 -2.18
N ASN A 63 22.54 2.28 -2.15
CA ASN A 63 23.66 3.20 -2.36
C ASN A 63 24.02 4.02 -1.10
N GLY A 64 23.52 3.61 0.08
CA GLY A 64 23.92 4.18 1.36
C GLY A 64 25.15 3.45 1.89
N THR A 65 26.29 4.12 1.88
CA THR A 65 27.54 3.73 2.52
C THR A 65 27.32 3.01 3.86
N GLN A 66 27.86 1.80 3.98
CA GLN A 66 28.04 1.11 5.25
C GLN A 66 29.09 1.85 6.09
N ASN A 67 28.71 3.01 6.62
CA ASN A 67 29.50 3.69 7.64
C ASN A 67 28.98 3.20 8.99
N GLY A 68 29.88 2.61 9.75
CA GLY A 68 29.58 1.92 11.00
C GLY A 68 28.68 2.72 11.94
N ASN A 69 27.76 1.98 12.58
CA ASN A 69 27.01 2.37 13.77
C ASN A 69 25.78 3.29 13.60
N GLY A 70 25.01 3.16 12.51
CA GLY A 70 23.70 3.83 12.36
C GLY A 70 22.58 2.83 12.14
N PHE A 71 21.56 2.83 13.02
CA PHE A 71 20.31 2.10 12.79
C PHE A 71 19.78 2.40 11.39
N VAL A 72 19.54 1.34 10.63
CA VAL A 72 18.90 1.43 9.31
C VAL A 72 17.47 1.92 9.54
N ALA A 73 17.23 3.23 9.40
CA ALA A 73 15.90 3.79 9.57
C ALA A 73 14.96 3.18 8.52
N ASP A 74 13.80 2.67 8.96
CA ASP A 74 12.80 2.20 8.03
C ASP A 74 12.35 3.34 7.10
N ASN A 75 12.42 3.12 5.78
CA ASN A 75 12.07 4.12 4.78
C ASN A 75 10.55 4.12 4.52
N TYR A 76 9.79 4.72 5.44
CA TYR A 76 8.35 4.90 5.31
C TYR A 76 8.02 6.20 4.57
N GLN A 77 7.26 6.11 3.49
CA GLN A 77 6.78 7.25 2.72
C GLN A 77 5.24 7.35 2.79
N PRO A 78 4.66 8.57 2.84
CA PRO A 78 3.23 8.75 2.86
C PRO A 78 2.61 8.50 1.48
N PHE A 79 1.45 7.85 1.46
CA PHE A 79 0.64 7.64 0.27
C PHE A 79 -0.83 7.82 0.57
N ALA A 80 -1.56 8.34 -0.42
CA ALA A 80 -3.01 8.30 -0.46
C ALA A 80 -3.44 6.93 -0.98
N LEU A 81 -4.20 6.19 -0.17
CA LEU A 81 -4.83 4.94 -0.52
C LEU A 81 -6.31 5.17 -0.81
N GLU A 82 -6.78 4.70 -1.96
CA GLU A 82 -8.18 4.72 -2.36
C GLU A 82 -8.65 3.29 -2.67
N LEU A 83 -9.69 2.85 -1.97
CA LEU A 83 -10.37 1.57 -2.15
C LEU A 83 -11.70 1.83 -2.86
N VAL A 84 -11.97 1.12 -3.94
CA VAL A 84 -13.21 1.27 -4.72
C VAL A 84 -13.82 -0.09 -5.00
N ARG A 85 -15.09 -0.27 -4.63
CA ARG A 85 -15.83 -1.51 -4.86
C ARG A 85 -16.01 -1.77 -6.35
N GLY A 86 -15.80 -3.01 -6.78
CA GLY A 86 -16.06 -3.42 -8.17
C GLY A 86 -17.56 -3.53 -8.47
N GLU A 87 -17.95 -3.18 -9.70
CA GLU A 87 -19.36 -3.17 -10.12
C GLU A 87 -19.96 -4.58 -10.29
N GLU A 88 -19.14 -5.60 -10.60
CA GLU A 88 -19.63 -6.92 -11.02
C GLU A 88 -19.51 -8.01 -9.94
N GLN A 89 -18.61 -7.84 -8.96
CA GLN A 89 -18.37 -8.80 -7.88
C GLN A 89 -18.33 -8.07 -6.54
N SER A 90 -19.34 -8.32 -5.71
CA SER A 90 -19.55 -7.66 -4.42
C SER A 90 -18.50 -7.97 -3.34
N ASP A 91 -17.44 -8.71 -3.65
CA ASP A 91 -16.37 -9.00 -2.69
C ASP A 91 -14.99 -8.59 -3.22
N VAL A 92 -14.93 -8.01 -4.42
CA VAL A 92 -13.70 -7.49 -5.02
C VAL A 92 -13.73 -5.98 -4.99
N PHE A 93 -12.65 -5.38 -4.51
CA PHE A 93 -12.41 -3.94 -4.60
C PHE A 93 -11.06 -3.68 -5.25
N THR A 94 -10.98 -2.58 -5.98
CA THR A 94 -9.75 -2.07 -6.58
C THR A 94 -9.05 -1.19 -5.56
N LEU A 95 -7.72 -1.29 -5.54
CA LEU A 95 -6.84 -0.48 -4.71
C LEU A 95 -6.02 0.45 -5.60
N VAL A 96 -6.11 1.75 -5.33
CA VAL A 96 -5.36 2.79 -6.03
C VAL A 96 -4.46 3.49 -5.02
N LEU A 97 -3.16 3.53 -5.31
CA LEU A 97 -2.16 4.18 -4.49
C LEU A 97 -1.60 5.41 -5.22
N ARG A 98 -1.52 6.54 -4.52
CA ARG A 98 -1.00 7.80 -5.05
C ARG A 98 0.04 8.38 -4.10
N GLU A 99 1.13 8.92 -4.65
CA GLU A 99 2.03 9.79 -3.88
C GLU A 99 1.30 11.09 -3.53
N ASN A 100 1.60 11.65 -2.37
CA ASN A 100 1.13 12.99 -1.96
C ASN A 100 2.02 14.10 -2.48
#